data_AF-A0A7J3HNH4-F1
#
_entry.id   AF-A0A7J3HNH4-F1
#
_cell.length_a   1.000
_cell.length_b   1.000
_cell.length_c   1.000
_cell.angle_alpha   90.00
_cell.angle_beta   90.00
_cell.angle_gamma   90.00
#
_symmetry.space_group_name_H-M   'P 1'
#
loop_
_entity.id
_entity.type
_entity.pdbx_description
1 polymer ?
#
loop_
_entity_poly.entity_id
_entity_poly.type
_entity_poly.pdbx_seq_one_letter_code
_entity_poly.pdbx_strand_id
1 'polypeptide(L)'
;MSDTVLLQVRISAALVRRIDELCSEGIFRNRSEAVTDAIRMLVQRYSRTSPEARATALYLGGRLSKTEAPEELIFEGSRKNLNLEEELGED
;
A
#
# COMPACT_ATOMS: atom_id res chain seq x y z
N MET A 1 -12.91 5.47 18.54
CA MET A 1 -11.57 5.99 18.18
C MET A 1 -11.13 5.17 16.99
N SER A 2 -10.64 5.76 15.90
CA SER A 2 -10.17 4.98 14.75
C SER A 2 -8.99 4.10 15.17
N ASP A 3 -9.05 2.80 14.91
CA ASP A 3 -7.96 1.89 15.21
C ASP A 3 -6.68 2.33 14.50
N THR A 4 -5.61 2.46 15.28
CA THR A 4 -4.28 2.84 14.78
C THR A 4 -3.25 1.82 15.22
N VAL A 5 -2.37 1.44 14.29
CA VAL A 5 -1.31 0.45 14.52
C VAL A 5 0.05 1.12 14.31
N LEU A 6 1.03 0.77 15.16
CA LEU A 6 2.41 1.24 15.01
C LEU A 6 3.11 0.48 13.88
N LEU A 7 3.52 1.21 12.83
CA LEU A 7 4.29 0.66 11.72
C LEU A 7 5.78 1.00 11.87
N GLN A 8 6.62 0.00 12.17
CA GLN A 8 8.08 0.16 12.20
C GLN A 8 8.69 -0.39 10.90
N VAL A 9 9.39 0.46 10.15
CA VAL A 9 9.97 0.11 8.85
C VAL A 9 11.40 0.63 8.70
N ARG A 10 12.22 -0.09 7.93
CA ARG A 10 13.54 0.39 7.50
C ARG A 10 13.39 1.14 6.19
N ILE A 11 13.72 2.43 6.19
CA ILE A 11 13.63 3.30 5.01
C ILE A 11 14.96 4.04 4.82
N SER A 12 15.27 4.46 3.60
CA SER A 12 16.48 5.22 3.34
C SER A 12 16.46 6.58 4.07
N ALA A 13 17.59 6.96 4.67
CA ALA A 13 17.71 8.25 5.35
C ALA A 13 17.42 9.45 4.42
N ALA A 14 17.65 9.31 3.12
CA ALA A 14 17.30 10.32 2.13
C ALA A 14 15.79 10.56 2.05
N LEU A 15 14.96 9.50 2.08
CA LEU A 15 13.50 9.63 2.05
C LEU A 15 12.97 10.25 3.34
N VAL A 16 13.51 9.87 4.51
CA VAL A 16 13.13 10.49 5.79
C VAL A 16 13.37 11.99 5.76
N ARG A 17 14.54 12.42 5.23
CA ARG A 17 14.86 13.84 5.08
C ARG A 17 13.87 14.59 4.19
N ARG A 18 13.42 13.98 3.09
CA ARG A 18 12.37 14.58 2.25
C ARG A 18 11.05 14.73 2.99
N ILE A 19 10.68 13.75 3.80
CA ILE A 19 9.47 13.86 4.64
C ILE A 19 9.63 14.99 5.65
N ASP A 20 10.81 15.13 6.27
CA ASP A 20 11.09 16.21 7.22
C ASP A 20 11.01 17.60 6.58
N GLU A 21 11.54 17.76 5.36
CA GLU A 21 11.43 19.00 4.57
C GLU A 21 9.95 19.37 4.39
N LEU A 22 9.11 18.43 3.94
CA LEU A 22 7.67 18.66 3.75
C LEU A 22 6.95 19.00 5.05
N CYS A 23 7.38 18.43 6.18
CA CYS A 23 6.86 18.81 7.49
C CYS A 23 7.29 20.23 7.89
N SER A 24 8.54 20.61 7.63
CA SER A 24 9.06 21.94 7.94
C SER A 24 8.40 23.04 7.11
N GLU A 25 7.99 22.72 5.88
CA GLU A 25 7.21 23.58 4.99
C GLU A 25 5.74 23.71 5.42
N GLY A 26 5.29 22.92 6.41
CA GLY A 26 3.91 22.92 6.89
C GLY A 26 2.93 22.17 6.00
N ILE A 27 3.41 21.43 4.99
CA ILE A 27 2.56 20.59 4.12
C ILE A 27 1.97 19.44 4.92
N PHE A 28 2.75 18.87 5.84
CA PHE A 28 2.30 17.84 6.79
C PHE A 28 2.61 18.26 8.22
N ARG A 29 1.70 17.96 9.15
CA ARG A 29 1.86 18.24 10.59
C ARG A 29 2.94 17.38 11.21
N ASN A 30 3.12 16.15 10.73
CA ASN A 30 4.15 15.22 11.21
C ASN A 30 4.44 14.12 10.18
N ARG A 31 5.49 13.33 10.45
CA ARG A 31 5.90 12.19 9.60
C ARG A 31 4.80 11.15 9.43
N SER A 32 4.02 10.88 10.47
CA SER A 32 2.95 9.88 10.42
C SER A 32 1.85 10.27 9.44
N GLU A 33 1.48 11.55 9.39
CA GLU A 33 0.52 12.09 8.41
C GLU A 33 1.05 11.93 6.98
N ALA A 34 2.30 12.32 6.74
CA ALA A 34 2.94 12.18 5.43
C ALA A 34 3.02 10.72 4.96
N VAL A 35 3.38 9.79 5.86
CA VAL A 35 3.44 8.36 5.56
C VAL A 35 2.03 7.80 5.30
N THR A 36 1.04 8.21 6.08
CA THR A 36 -0.35 7.77 5.90
C THR A 36 -0.89 8.21 4.55
N ASP A 37 -0.64 9.46 4.16
CA ASP A 37 -1.06 9.98 2.85
C ASP A 37 -0.35 9.26 1.70
N ALA A 38 0.97 9.04 1.82
CA ALA A 38 1.73 8.29 0.81
C ALA A 38 1.19 6.86 0.62
N ILE A 39 0.86 6.16 1.71
CA ILE A 39 0.24 4.83 1.66
C ILE A 39 -1.14 4.91 1.00
N ARG A 40 -1.96 5.90 1.35
CA ARG A 40 -3.28 6.10 0.73
C ARG A 40 -3.16 6.33 -0.78
N MET A 41 -2.26 7.19 -1.21
CA MET A 41 -1.99 7.45 -2.63
C MET A 41 -1.53 6.18 -3.35
N LEU A 42 -0.70 5.36 -2.70
CA LEU A 42 -0.25 4.09 -3.22
C LEU A 42 -1.43 3.13 -3.41
N VAL A 43 -2.27 2.94 -2.39
CA VAL A 43 -3.45 2.08 -2.45
C VAL A 43 -4.41 2.56 -3.54
N GLN A 44 -4.70 3.85 -3.61
CA GLN A 44 -5.59 4.41 -4.61
C GLN A 44 -5.06 4.23 -6.05
N ARG A 45 -3.74 4.31 -6.23
CA ARG A 45 -3.10 4.06 -7.54
C ARG A 45 -3.33 2.63 -8.02
N TYR A 46 -3.26 1.66 -7.10
CA TYR A 46 -3.36 0.24 -7.42
C TYR A 46 -4.76 -0.38 -7.24
N SER A 47 -5.69 0.34 -6.61
CA SER A 47 -7.09 -0.10 -6.49
C SER A 47 -7.87 0.05 -7.80
N ARG A 48 -7.47 0.98 -8.66
CA ARG A 48 -8.09 1.26 -9.97
C ARG A 48 -7.52 0.42 -11.11
N THR A 49 -6.52 -0.41 -10.85
CA THR A 49 -5.91 -1.25 -11.87
C THR A 49 -6.66 -2.59 -11.92
N SER A 50 -7.06 -3.04 -13.11
CA SER A 50 -7.71 -4.35 -13.24
C SER A 50 -6.80 -5.46 -12.71
N PRO A 51 -7.36 -6.58 -12.24
CA PRO A 51 -6.60 -7.76 -11.85
C PRO A 51 -5.46 -8.09 -12.82
N GLU A 52 -5.76 -8.15 -14.11
CA GLU A 52 -4.85 -8.49 -15.20
C GLU A 52 -3.72 -7.47 -15.36
N ALA A 53 -4.05 -6.18 -15.21
CA ALA A 53 -3.06 -5.12 -15.25
C ALA A 53 -2.12 -5.15 -14.04
N ARG A 54 -2.59 -5.61 -12.86
CA ARG A 54 -1.73 -5.87 -11.70
C ARG A 54 -0.79 -7.04 -11.92
N ALA A 55 -1.27 -8.19 -12.43
CA ALA A 55 -0.35 -9.29 -12.77
C ALA A 55 0.67 -8.89 -13.82
N THR A 56 0.25 -8.14 -14.84
CA THR A 56 1.17 -7.67 -15.89
C THR A 56 2.26 -6.78 -15.28
N ALA A 57 1.91 -5.85 -14.40
CA ALA A 57 2.89 -5.01 -13.70
C ALA A 57 3.83 -5.82 -12.79
N LEU A 58 3.31 -6.86 -12.11
CA LEU A 58 4.11 -7.75 -11.27
C LEU A 58 5.08 -8.60 -12.12
N TYR A 59 4.61 -9.13 -13.24
CA TYR A 59 5.43 -9.91 -14.18
C TYR A 59 6.54 -9.07 -14.79
N LEU A 60 6.21 -7.89 -15.33
CA LEU A 60 7.21 -6.97 -15.89
C LEU A 60 8.19 -6.44 -14.83
N GLY A 61 7.72 -6.29 -13.58
CA GLY A 61 8.55 -5.92 -12.45
C GLY A 61 9.41 -7.05 -11.87
N GLY A 62 9.37 -8.25 -12.44
CA GLY A 62 10.12 -9.43 -11.97
C GLY A 62 9.63 -10.00 -10.64
N ARG A 63 8.43 -9.63 -10.21
CA ARG A 63 7.78 -10.05 -8.96
C ARG A 63 6.77 -11.17 -9.14
N LEU A 64 6.52 -11.60 -10.38
CA LEU A 64 5.70 -12.77 -10.72
C LEU A 64 6.55 -13.73 -11.56
N SER A 65 6.74 -14.96 -11.07
CA SER A 65 7.46 -15.98 -11.83
C SER A 65 6.53 -16.63 -12.86
N LYS A 66 7.08 -17.09 -14.00
CA LYS A 66 6.30 -17.73 -15.08
C LYS A 66 5.60 -19.03 -14.66
N THR A 67 5.97 -19.56 -13.50
CA THR A 67 5.48 -20.81 -12.89
C THR A 67 4.27 -20.60 -11.98
N GLU A 68 3.97 -19.37 -11.57
CA GLU A 68 2.80 -19.06 -10.75
C GLU A 68 1.65 -18.65 -11.66
N ALA A 69 0.51 -19.34 -11.56
CA ALA A 69 -0.69 -18.97 -12.29
C ALA A 69 -1.11 -17.57 -11.84
N PRO A 70 -1.14 -16.56 -12.74
CA PRO A 70 -1.44 -15.17 -12.37
C PRO A 70 -2.78 -15.02 -11.65
N GLU A 71 -3.73 -15.89 -12.00
CA GLU A 71 -5.07 -15.97 -11.42
C GLU A 71 -5.02 -16.25 -9.91
N GLU A 72 -4.17 -17.17 -9.44
CA GLU A 72 -4.08 -17.52 -8.02
C GLU A 72 -3.61 -16.32 -7.18
N LEU A 73 -2.59 -15.57 -7.63
CA LEU A 73 -2.04 -14.44 -6.89
C LEU A 73 -2.95 -13.20 -6.86
N ILE A 74 -3.66 -12.91 -7.95
CA ILE A 74 -4.50 -11.70 -8.02
C ILE A 74 -5.86 -11.90 -7.33
N PHE A 75 -6.47 -13.07 -7.53
CA PHE A 75 -7.80 -13.36 -6.99
C PHE A 75 -7.75 -13.74 -5.50
N GLU A 76 -6.68 -14.40 -5.01
CA GLU A 76 -6.50 -14.59 -3.56
C GLU A 76 -6.27 -13.28 -2.81
N GLY A 77 -5.49 -12.34 -3.39
CA GLY A 77 -5.30 -11.01 -2.81
C GLY A 77 -6.60 -10.21 -2.71
N SER A 78 -7.49 -10.36 -3.69
CA SER A 78 -8.83 -9.74 -3.64
C SER A 78 -9.75 -10.40 -2.60
N ARG A 79 -9.72 -11.74 -2.48
CA ARG A 79 -10.51 -12.48 -1.47
C ARG A 79 -10.07 -12.17 -0.03
N LYS A 80 -8.76 -12.03 0.23
CA LYS A 80 -8.27 -11.62 1.56
C LYS A 80 -8.71 -10.21 1.94
N ASN A 81 -8.75 -9.28 0.98
CA ASN A 81 -9.24 -7.92 1.25
C ASN A 81 -10.75 -7.89 1.51
N LEU A 82 -11.57 -8.73 0.85
CA LEU A 82 -12.99 -8.86 1.20
C LEU A 82 -13.19 -9.43 2.61
N ASN A 83 -12.41 -10.45 3.00
CA ASN A 83 -12.51 -11.01 4.35
C ASN A 83 -12.06 -10.01 5.44
N LEU A 84 -11.08 -9.15 5.16
CA LEU A 84 -10.71 -8.07 6.08
C LEU A 84 -11.80 -7.00 6.20
N GLU A 85 -12.51 -6.68 5.12
CA GLU A 85 -13.65 -5.75 5.16
C GLU A 85 -14.86 -6.35 5.90
N GLU A 86 -15.07 -7.66 5.83
CA GLU A 86 -16.08 -8.38 6.62
C GLU A 86 -15.72 -8.46 8.12
N GLU A 87 -14.45 -8.75 8.46
CA GLU A 87 -13.97 -8.78 9.86
C GLU A 87 -13.96 -7.39 10.53
N LEU A 88 -13.91 -6.30 9.75
CA LEU A 88 -13.97 -4.92 10.23
C LEU A 88 -15.39 -4.32 10.17
N GLY A 89 -16.38 -5.09 9.71
CA GLY A 89 -17.78 -4.69 9.55
C GLY A 89 -18.72 -5.23 10.63
N GLU A 90 -18.24 -6.05 11.56
CA GLU A 90 -18.98 -6.46 12.76
C GLU A 90 -18.60 -5.59 13.96
N ASP A 91 -19.30 -4.46 14.12
CA ASP A 91 -19.55 -3.77 15.39
C ASP A 91 -20.92 -3.07 15.34
#